data_AF-A0A2B2C671-F1
#
_entry.id   AF-A0A2B2C671-F1
#
_cell.length_a   1.000
_cell.length_b   1.000
_cell.length_c   1.000
_cell.angle_alpha   90.00
_cell.angle_beta   90.00
_cell.angle_gamma   90.00
#
_symmetry.space_group_name_H-M   'P 1'
#
loop_
_entity.id
_entity.type
_entity.pdbx_description
1 polymer ?
#
loop_
_entity_poly.entity_id
_entity_poly.type
_entity_poly.pdbx_seq_one_letter_code
_entity_poly.pdbx_strand_id
1 'polypeptide(L)'
;MAKKKHNANHTPRRKRYSRRDRLQNAKKWMDQYNGKYLAKGYSNWFGVDLLCAITELEMLGHKFKQSYKDQVKNSLEERQKQKVKRKQVKEQDEDFGDDMFYFVAGYTENGVRYGLTREEKKEVAEIPIILNSSNCRIPIRIDDDDLPF
;
A
#
# COMPACT_ATOMS: atom_id res chain seq x y z
N MET A 1 -41.37 15.00 -5.70
CA MET A 1 -40.68 14.63 -6.96
C MET A 1 -39.35 13.97 -6.61
N ALA A 2 -39.11 12.72 -7.03
CA ALA A 2 -37.88 12.01 -6.74
C ALA A 2 -36.72 12.58 -7.61
N LYS A 3 -35.63 13.00 -6.97
CA LYS A 3 -34.44 13.50 -7.68
C LYS A 3 -33.77 12.35 -8.42
N LYS A 4 -33.66 12.45 -9.75
CA LYS A 4 -33.00 11.46 -10.61
C LYS A 4 -31.50 11.46 -10.30
N LYS A 5 -30.96 10.38 -9.74
CA LYS A 5 -29.51 10.22 -9.50
C LYS A 5 -28.78 10.23 -10.84
N HIS A 6 -28.04 11.29 -11.13
CA HIS A 6 -27.06 11.31 -12.20
C HIS A 6 -25.79 10.58 -11.73
N ASN A 7 -25.74 9.27 -11.92
CA ASN A 7 -24.49 8.52 -11.84
C ASN A 7 -23.67 8.82 -13.11
N ALA A 8 -23.14 10.04 -13.22
CA ALA A 8 -22.30 10.44 -14.33
C ALA A 8 -20.95 9.74 -14.20
N ASN A 9 -20.72 8.69 -14.98
CA ASN A 9 -19.41 8.08 -15.09
C ASN A 9 -18.44 9.10 -15.71
N HIS A 10 -17.53 9.67 -14.91
CA HIS A 10 -16.53 10.64 -15.34
C HIS A 10 -15.47 10.05 -16.29
N THR A 11 -15.44 8.73 -16.45
CA THR A 11 -14.53 8.04 -17.37
C THR A 11 -14.90 8.38 -18.83
N PRO A 12 -13.95 8.92 -19.63
CA PRO A 12 -14.19 9.22 -21.04
C PRO A 12 -14.76 8.03 -21.80
N ARG A 13 -15.78 8.26 -22.64
CA ARG A 13 -16.47 7.20 -23.41
C ARG A 13 -15.50 6.27 -24.16
N ARG A 14 -14.45 6.82 -24.76
CA ARG A 14 -13.41 6.06 -25.49
C ARG A 14 -12.71 4.99 -24.66
N LYS A 15 -12.59 5.18 -23.35
CA LYS A 15 -11.98 4.21 -22.43
C LYS A 15 -12.93 3.09 -22.00
N ARG A 16 -14.20 3.18 -22.40
CA ARG A 16 -15.27 2.21 -22.09
C ARG A 16 -15.67 1.38 -23.31
N TYR A 17 -14.93 1.50 -24.41
CA TYR A 17 -15.19 0.77 -25.64
C TYR A 17 -14.92 -0.72 -25.48
N SER A 18 -15.79 -1.53 -26.11
CA SER A 18 -15.52 -2.95 -26.27
C SER A 18 -14.34 -3.16 -27.24
N ARG A 19 -13.74 -4.35 -27.26
CA ARG A 19 -12.63 -4.67 -28.18
C ARG A 19 -13.00 -4.41 -29.65
N ARG A 20 -14.23 -4.74 -30.05
CA ARG A 20 -14.73 -4.51 -31.42
C ARG A 20 -14.78 -3.02 -31.74
N ASP A 21 -15.34 -2.22 -30.83
CA ASP A 21 -15.43 -0.77 -31.00
C ASP A 21 -14.05 -0.12 -31.03
N ARG A 22 -13.11 -0.61 -30.20
CA ARG A 22 -11.71 -0.15 -30.22
C ARG A 22 -11.07 -0.40 -31.56
N LEU A 23 -11.15 -1.61 -32.11
CA LEU A 23 -10.57 -1.94 -33.43
C LEU A 23 -11.18 -1.10 -34.57
N GLN A 24 -12.48 -0.81 -34.52
CA GLN A 24 -13.13 0.04 -35.51
C GLN A 24 -12.67 1.50 -35.42
N ASN A 25 -12.60 2.05 -34.19
CA ASN A 25 -12.15 3.43 -33.96
C ASN A 25 -10.63 3.60 -34.05
N ALA A 26 -9.87 2.51 -33.88
CA ALA A 26 -8.41 2.50 -33.91
C ALA A 26 -7.87 3.04 -35.23
N LYS A 27 -8.48 2.67 -36.37
CA LYS A 27 -8.07 3.15 -37.70
C LYS A 27 -8.05 4.68 -37.76
N LYS A 28 -9.19 5.31 -37.41
CA LYS A 28 -9.32 6.77 -37.36
C LYS A 28 -8.37 7.42 -36.36
N TRP A 29 -8.18 6.78 -35.19
CA TRP A 29 -7.27 7.29 -34.17
C TRP A 29 -5.81 7.25 -34.63
N MET A 30 -5.40 6.20 -35.35
CA MET A 30 -4.04 6.06 -35.87
C MET A 30 -3.72 7.15 -36.89
N ASP A 31 -4.67 7.49 -37.77
CA ASP A 31 -4.51 8.59 -38.74
C ASP A 31 -4.25 9.95 -38.05
N GLN A 32 -4.80 10.13 -36.86
CA GLN A 32 -4.65 11.35 -36.05
C GLN A 32 -3.46 11.31 -35.09
N TYR A 33 -2.82 10.15 -34.93
CA TYR A 33 -1.81 9.94 -33.89
C TYR A 33 -0.41 10.31 -34.39
N ASN A 34 0.15 11.39 -33.83
CA ASN A 34 1.50 11.89 -34.17
C ASN A 34 2.56 11.55 -33.10
N GLY A 35 2.31 10.57 -32.22
CA GLY A 35 3.23 10.23 -31.13
C GLY A 35 4.29 9.20 -31.53
N LYS A 36 5.49 9.27 -30.91
CA LYS A 36 6.60 8.33 -31.16
C LYS A 36 6.27 6.87 -30.81
N TYR A 37 5.52 6.65 -29.72
CA TYR A 37 5.28 5.32 -29.18
C TYR A 37 3.84 4.86 -29.45
N LEU A 38 3.61 4.17 -30.57
CA LEU A 38 2.27 3.78 -31.02
C LEU A 38 1.49 2.95 -29.99
N ALA A 39 2.08 1.84 -29.51
CA ALA A 39 1.45 0.96 -28.52
C ALA A 39 1.12 1.68 -27.20
N LYS A 40 2.00 2.58 -26.75
CA LYS A 40 1.79 3.36 -25.53
C LYS A 40 0.69 4.41 -25.71
N GLY A 41 0.67 5.08 -26.85
CA GLY A 41 -0.41 6.01 -27.22
C GLY A 41 -1.76 5.32 -27.24
N TYR A 42 -1.81 4.14 -27.86
CA TYR A 42 -3.03 3.33 -27.97
C TYR A 42 -3.55 2.91 -26.59
N SER A 43 -2.66 2.35 -25.76
CA SER A 43 -2.94 1.98 -24.37
C SER A 43 -3.52 3.14 -23.56
N ASN A 44 -2.91 4.33 -23.65
CA ASN A 44 -3.36 5.52 -22.93
C ASN A 44 -4.71 6.06 -23.44
N TRP A 45 -4.92 6.04 -24.76
CA TRP A 45 -6.11 6.58 -25.40
C TRP A 45 -7.36 5.76 -25.08
N PHE A 46 -7.27 4.44 -25.25
CA PHE A 46 -8.36 3.49 -25.04
C PHE A 46 -8.40 2.90 -23.63
N GLY A 47 -7.40 3.17 -22.79
CA GLY A 47 -7.36 2.68 -21.40
C GLY A 47 -7.14 1.18 -21.29
N VAL A 48 -6.36 0.59 -22.19
CA VAL A 48 -6.04 -0.85 -22.21
C VAL A 48 -4.61 -1.11 -21.77
N ASP A 49 -4.32 -2.35 -21.35
CA ASP A 49 -2.95 -2.76 -21.05
C ASP A 49 -2.05 -2.74 -22.28
N LEU A 50 -0.75 -2.54 -22.06
CA LEU A 50 0.22 -2.41 -23.15
C LEU A 50 0.33 -3.69 -23.99
N LEU A 51 0.23 -4.87 -23.39
CA LEU A 51 0.15 -6.15 -24.12
C LEU A 51 -1.11 -6.21 -24.99
N CYS A 52 -2.25 -5.78 -24.45
CA CYS A 52 -3.51 -5.76 -25.20
C CYS A 52 -3.43 -4.78 -26.38
N ALA A 53 -2.86 -3.59 -26.17
CA ALA A 53 -2.59 -2.62 -27.23
C ALA A 53 -1.71 -3.20 -28.35
N ILE A 54 -0.63 -3.91 -28.00
CA ILE A 54 0.24 -4.58 -28.99
C ILE A 54 -0.59 -5.58 -29.80
N THR A 55 -1.32 -6.49 -29.15
CA THR A 55 -2.11 -7.50 -29.85
C THR A 55 -3.18 -6.90 -30.78
N GLU A 56 -3.87 -5.84 -30.36
CA GLU A 56 -4.89 -5.17 -31.17
C GLU A 56 -4.26 -4.43 -32.36
N LEU A 57 -3.10 -3.79 -32.17
CA LEU A 57 -2.35 -3.16 -33.26
C LEU A 57 -1.79 -4.20 -34.25
N GLU A 58 -1.41 -5.39 -33.79
CA GLU A 58 -1.01 -6.49 -34.68
C GLU A 58 -2.16 -7.00 -35.53
N MET A 59 -3.38 -7.10 -34.96
CA MET A 59 -4.58 -7.42 -35.73
C MET A 59 -4.91 -6.36 -36.79
N LEU A 60 -4.49 -5.12 -36.59
CA LEU A 60 -4.64 -4.03 -37.55
C LEU A 60 -3.52 -4.01 -38.61
N GLY A 61 -2.52 -4.89 -38.49
CA GLY A 61 -1.44 -5.07 -39.47
C GLY A 61 -0.08 -4.52 -39.05
N HIS A 62 0.07 -3.95 -37.85
CA HIS A 62 1.37 -3.47 -37.37
C HIS A 62 2.23 -4.63 -36.86
N LYS A 63 3.53 -4.59 -37.13
CA LYS A 63 4.47 -5.61 -36.64
C LYS A 63 5.29 -5.04 -35.48
N PHE A 64 5.34 -5.75 -34.35
CA PHE A 64 6.22 -5.43 -33.23
C PHE A 64 7.36 -6.43 -33.13
N LYS A 65 8.54 -5.96 -32.71
CA LYS A 65 9.69 -6.85 -32.43
C LYS A 65 9.36 -7.75 -31.24
N GLN A 66 9.75 -9.02 -31.33
CA GLN A 66 9.54 -9.98 -30.23
C GLN A 66 10.22 -9.51 -28.94
N SER A 67 11.44 -8.98 -29.04
CA SER A 67 12.17 -8.43 -27.89
C SER A 67 11.40 -7.33 -27.15
N TYR A 68 10.62 -6.52 -27.86
CA TYR A 68 9.78 -5.50 -27.24
C TYR A 68 8.63 -6.12 -26.45
N LYS A 69 7.99 -7.18 -26.99
CA LYS A 69 6.92 -7.90 -26.28
C LYS A 69 7.44 -8.53 -25.00
N ASP A 70 8.62 -9.13 -25.06
CA ASP A 70 9.26 -9.78 -23.92
C ASP A 70 9.61 -8.77 -22.83
N GLN A 71 10.15 -7.60 -23.21
CA GLN A 71 10.39 -6.48 -22.26
C GLN A 71 9.10 -6.03 -21.56
N VAL A 72 8.01 -5.88 -22.30
CA VAL A 72 6.72 -5.49 -21.72
C VAL A 72 6.20 -6.57 -20.76
N LYS A 73 6.31 -7.85 -21.13
CA LYS A 73 5.90 -8.97 -20.28
C LYS A 73 6.71 -9.02 -18.99
N ASN A 74 8.04 -8.95 -19.08
CA ASN A 74 8.95 -8.96 -17.92
C ASN A 74 8.65 -7.79 -16.98
N SER A 75 8.45 -6.58 -17.51
CA SER A 75 8.10 -5.41 -16.70
C SER A 75 6.78 -5.57 -15.94
N LEU A 76 5.77 -6.21 -16.57
CA LEU A 76 4.49 -6.50 -15.90
C LEU A 76 4.64 -7.54 -14.79
N GLU A 77 5.45 -8.58 -15.01
CA GLU A 77 5.73 -9.61 -14.01
C GLU A 77 6.52 -9.05 -12.82
N GLU A 78 7.54 -8.22 -13.07
CA GLU A 78 8.30 -7.53 -12.03
C GLU A 78 7.41 -6.62 -11.19
N ARG A 79 6.52 -5.84 -11.84
CA ARG A 79 5.58 -4.97 -11.15
C ARG A 79 4.62 -5.77 -10.25
N GLN A 80 4.16 -6.93 -10.71
CA GLN A 80 3.32 -7.81 -9.90
C GLN A 80 4.09 -8.36 -8.69
N LYS A 81 5.31 -8.85 -8.89
CA LYS A 81 6.19 -9.32 -7.81
C LYS A 81 6.44 -8.24 -6.77
N GLN A 82 6.73 -7.01 -7.20
CA GLN A 82 6.92 -5.86 -6.31
C GLN A 82 5.66 -5.53 -5.52
N LYS A 83 4.47 -5.57 -6.15
CA LYS A 83 3.20 -5.33 -5.48
C LYS A 83 2.92 -6.37 -4.39
N VAL A 84 3.20 -7.64 -4.68
CA VAL A 84 3.05 -8.74 -3.71
C VAL A 84 4.03 -8.57 -2.54
N LYS A 85 5.31 -8.30 -2.82
CA LYS A 85 6.30 -8.03 -1.76
C LYS A 85 5.91 -6.87 -0.85
N ARG A 86 5.44 -5.75 -1.42
CA ARG A 86 4.97 -4.59 -0.64
C ARG A 86 3.77 -4.93 0.24
N LYS A 87 2.87 -5.80 -0.21
CA LYS A 87 1.73 -6.25 0.58
C LYS A 87 2.18 -7.11 1.75
N GLN A 88 3.11 -8.04 1.53
CA GLN A 88 3.67 -8.89 2.59
C GLN A 88 4.40 -8.08 3.67
N VAL A 89 5.23 -7.10 3.28
CA VAL A 89 5.91 -6.23 4.26
C VAL A 89 4.90 -5.47 5.11
N LYS A 90 3.86 -4.90 4.48
CA LYS A 90 2.82 -4.18 5.21
C LYS A 90 2.05 -5.08 6.18
N GLU A 91 1.76 -6.32 5.78
CA GLU A 91 1.10 -7.31 6.64
C GLU A 91 2.00 -7.72 7.83
N GLN A 92 3.32 -7.86 7.61
CA GLN A 92 4.27 -8.10 8.71
C GLN A 92 4.35 -6.92 9.69
N ASP A 93 4.42 -5.69 9.20
CA ASP A 93 4.45 -4.49 10.04
C ASP A 93 3.17 -4.32 10.90
N GLU A 94 2.01 -4.77 10.40
CA GLU A 94 0.75 -4.75 11.14
C GLU A 94 0.73 -5.80 12.28
N ASP A 95 1.36 -6.97 12.10
CA ASP A 95 1.50 -8.01 13.15
C ASP A 95 2.48 -7.62 14.28
N PHE A 96 3.47 -6.77 14.01
CA PHE A 96 4.39 -6.25 15.04
C PHE A 96 3.72 -5.28 16.04
N GLY A 97 2.50 -4.81 15.77
CA GLY A 97 1.83 -3.78 16.58
C GLY A 97 1.03 -4.29 17.78
N ASP A 98 0.58 -5.55 17.78
CA ASP A 98 -0.34 -6.09 18.79
C ASP A 98 0.37 -6.97 19.85
N ASP A 99 1.58 -7.45 19.58
CA ASP A 99 2.24 -8.43 20.45
C ASP A 99 3.36 -7.85 21.36
N MET A 100 3.74 -6.58 21.17
CA MET A 100 4.87 -5.96 21.88
C MET A 100 4.53 -5.46 23.30
N PHE A 101 3.32 -4.93 23.50
CA PHE A 101 2.90 -4.36 24.78
C PHE A 101 1.95 -5.32 25.52
N TYR A 102 2.23 -5.56 26.81
CA TYR A 102 1.31 -6.23 27.71
C TYR A 102 0.15 -5.31 28.13
N PHE A 103 0.43 -4.02 28.30
CA PHE A 103 -0.55 -3.01 28.67
C PHE A 103 -0.20 -1.66 28.02
N VAL A 104 -1.12 -1.03 27.30
CA VAL A 104 -0.93 0.32 26.74
C VAL A 104 -1.49 1.34 27.71
N ALA A 105 -0.63 2.19 28.29
CA ALA A 105 -1.01 3.21 29.26
C ALA A 105 -1.60 4.46 28.58
N GLY A 106 -1.24 4.71 27.32
CA GLY A 106 -1.76 5.84 26.55
C GLY A 106 -1.07 6.01 25.20
N TYR A 107 -1.40 7.13 24.56
CA TYR A 107 -0.80 7.58 23.30
C TYR A 107 -0.14 8.93 23.53
N THR A 108 1.05 9.12 22.98
CA THR A 108 1.70 10.44 22.96
C THR A 108 1.00 11.38 21.98
N GLU A 109 1.30 12.67 22.03
CA GLU A 109 0.72 13.69 21.14
C GLU A 109 0.95 13.38 19.64
N ASN A 110 1.99 12.62 19.31
CA ASN A 110 2.30 12.16 17.96
C ASN A 110 1.62 10.82 17.58
N GLY A 111 0.77 10.27 18.44
CA GLY A 111 0.05 9.03 18.20
C GLY A 111 0.86 7.75 18.41
N VAL A 112 2.03 7.84 19.08
CA VAL A 112 2.84 6.67 19.43
C VAL A 112 2.33 6.06 20.74
N ARG A 113 2.10 4.75 20.75
CA ARG A 113 1.69 4.00 21.96
C ARG A 113 2.84 3.93 22.96
N TYR A 114 2.56 4.13 24.23
CA TYR A 114 3.49 3.82 25.31
C TYR A 114 2.78 3.01 26.39
N GLY A 115 3.52 2.12 27.05
CA GLY A 115 2.95 1.13 27.94
C GLY A 115 3.98 0.14 28.45
N LEU A 116 3.49 -0.86 29.17
CA LEU A 116 4.28 -1.93 29.77
C LEU A 116 4.46 -3.06 28.75
N THR A 117 5.70 -3.40 28.42
CA THR A 117 6.02 -4.49 27.48
C THR A 117 5.90 -5.86 28.15
N ARG A 118 5.76 -6.92 27.36
CA ARG A 118 5.69 -8.30 27.91
C ARG A 118 7.01 -8.74 28.57
N GLU A 119 8.13 -8.20 28.10
CA GLU A 119 9.46 -8.46 28.64
C GLU A 119 9.61 -7.84 30.02
N GLU A 120 9.27 -6.55 30.17
CA GLU A 120 9.25 -5.86 31.47
C GLU A 120 8.31 -6.55 32.48
N LYS A 121 7.15 -7.05 32.03
CA LYS A 121 6.24 -7.77 32.94
C LYS A 121 6.86 -9.04 33.51
N LYS A 122 7.63 -9.79 32.71
CA LYS A 122 8.29 -11.02 33.16
C LYS A 122 9.37 -10.71 34.18
N GLU A 123 10.12 -9.64 33.96
CA GLU A 123 11.15 -9.16 34.90
C GLU A 123 10.55 -8.69 36.24
N VAL A 124 9.41 -7.97 36.22
CA VAL A 124 8.71 -7.54 37.45
C VAL A 124 8.08 -8.72 38.21
N ALA A 125 7.71 -9.80 37.54
CA ALA A 125 7.18 -11.01 38.18
C ALA A 125 8.25 -11.84 38.91
N GLU A 126 9.53 -11.63 38.59
CA GLU A 126 10.68 -12.26 39.27
C GLU A 126 11.16 -11.45 40.48
N ILE A 127 10.67 -10.21 40.65
CA ILE A 127 10.83 -9.46 41.89
C ILE A 127 9.70 -9.89 42.83
N PRO A 128 9.99 -10.49 44.01
CA PRO A 128 8.96 -10.81 44.98
C PRO A 128 8.33 -9.51 45.49
N ILE A 129 7.14 -9.18 44.98
CA ILE A 129 6.33 -8.06 45.45
C ILE A 129 5.84 -8.43 46.86
N ILE A 130 6.53 -7.95 47.90
CA ILE A 130 5.99 -7.91 49.25
C ILE A 130 4.94 -6.79 49.28
N LEU A 131 3.73 -7.08 48.81
CA LEU A 131 2.59 -6.17 48.94
C LEU A 131 1.87 -6.46 50.27
N ASN A 132 2.34 -5.87 51.36
CA ASN A 132 1.52 -5.77 52.57
C ASN A 132 0.57 -4.58 52.43
N SER A 133 -0.66 -4.89 52.03
CA SER A 133 -1.83 -4.04 52.12
C SER A 133 -2.15 -3.74 53.59
N SER A 134 -1.46 -2.77 54.18
CA SER A 134 -1.98 -1.87 55.22
C SER A 134 -0.85 -1.01 55.77
N ASN A 135 -0.85 0.27 55.40
CA ASN A 135 -0.20 1.36 56.12
C ASN A 135 1.35 1.37 56.08
N CYS A 136 1.93 1.77 54.95
CA CYS A 136 3.37 2.02 54.84
C CYS A 136 3.65 3.52 54.73
N ARG A 137 3.85 4.20 55.87
CA ARG A 137 4.81 5.31 55.90
C ARG A 137 6.18 4.67 55.79
N ILE A 138 6.81 4.76 54.62
CA ILE A 138 8.23 4.42 54.50
C ILE A 138 9.00 5.61 55.08
N PRO A 139 9.75 5.49 56.18
CA PRO A 139 10.74 6.49 56.48
C PRO A 139 11.85 6.29 55.45
N ILE A 140 11.93 7.16 54.46
CA ILE A 140 13.13 7.25 53.64
C ILE A 140 14.22 7.73 54.59
N ARG A 141 15.07 6.81 55.05
CA ARG A 141 16.34 7.18 55.70
C ARG A 141 17.26 7.57 54.56
N ILE A 142 17.25 8.86 54.26
CA ILE A 142 18.30 9.50 53.48
C ILE A 142 19.38 9.78 54.52
N ASP A 143 20.49 9.06 54.45
CA ASP A 143 21.66 9.39 55.25
C ASP A 143 22.24 10.71 54.71
N ASP A 144 22.61 11.64 55.59
CA ASP A 144 23.01 13.01 55.22
C ASP A 144 24.24 13.07 54.28
N ASP A 145 24.95 11.96 54.08
CA ASP A 145 26.13 11.83 53.22
C ASP A 145 25.80 11.70 51.71
N ASP A 146 24.54 11.48 51.32
CA ASP A 146 24.12 11.27 49.90
C ASP A 146 23.52 12.52 49.21
N LEU A 147 23.59 13.71 49.83
CA LEU A 147 23.14 14.96 49.21
C LEU A 147 24.31 15.69 48.51
N PRO A 148 24.15 16.16 47.25
CA PRO A 148 25.23 16.82 46.51
C PRO A 148 25.30 18.31 46.88
N PHE A 149 25.78 18.62 48.09
CA PHE A 149 26.32 19.93 48.43
C PHE A 149 27.76 19.79 48.90
#